data_AF-A0A2A7WRJ2-F1
#
_entry.id   AF-A0A2A7WRJ2-F1
#
_cell.length_a   1.000
_cell.length_b   1.000
_cell.length_c   1.000
_cell.angle_alpha   90.00
_cell.angle_beta   90.00
_cell.angle_gamma   90.00
#
_symmetry.space_group_name_H-M   'P 1'
#
loop_
_entity.id
_entity.type
_entity.pdbx_description
1 polymer ?
#
loop_
_entity_poly.entity_id
_entity_poly.type
_entity_poly.pdbx_seq_one_letter_code
_entity_poly.pdbx_strand_id
1 'polypeptide(L)'
;KEWLKKNRNNNIHIIMDRFKRSLIGYYNYYCITDNIPSVNIFKAKIENLIFKWLNRRSQRKSFNWEKYRLFLSIFPLPSPRVKVNIYDLRKGISYIL
;
A
#
# COMPACT_ATOMS: atom_id res chain seq x y z
N LYS A 1 -11.32 -2.16 -3.05
CA LYS A 1 -11.75 -3.58 -2.90
C LYS A 1 -12.40 -4.12 -4.17
N GLU A 2 -13.44 -3.48 -4.70
CA GLU A 2 -14.18 -3.97 -5.89
C GLU A 2 -13.32 -4.16 -7.13
N TRP A 3 -12.35 -3.27 -7.37
CA TRP A 3 -11.46 -3.42 -8.50
C TRP A 3 -10.69 -4.76 -8.49
N LEU A 4 -10.11 -5.13 -7.35
CA LEU A 4 -9.34 -6.36 -7.23
C LEU A 4 -10.25 -7.59 -7.34
N LYS A 5 -11.47 -7.53 -6.80
CA LYS A 5 -12.47 -8.58 -6.99
C LYS A 5 -12.73 -8.84 -8.47
N LYS A 6 -12.92 -7.78 -9.28
CA LYS A 6 -13.16 -7.88 -10.72
C LYS A 6 -11.93 -8.36 -11.50
N ASN A 7 -10.73 -7.92 -11.11
CA ASN A 7 -9.48 -8.13 -11.86
C ASN A 7 -8.58 -9.24 -11.28
N ARG A 8 -9.10 -10.08 -10.36
CA ARG A 8 -8.33 -11.11 -9.64
C ARG A 8 -7.69 -12.18 -10.53
N ASN A 9 -8.23 -12.38 -11.74
CA ASN A 9 -7.74 -13.36 -12.71
C ASN A 9 -6.70 -12.77 -13.68
N ASN A 10 -6.41 -11.47 -13.61
CA ASN A 10 -5.42 -10.85 -14.47
C ASN A 10 -4.00 -11.26 -14.09
N ASN A 11 -3.06 -10.94 -14.98
CA ASN A 11 -1.64 -11.12 -14.73
C ASN A 11 -1.22 -10.40 -13.42
N ILE A 12 -0.46 -11.10 -12.59
CA ILE A 12 -0.01 -10.62 -11.29
C ILE A 12 0.79 -9.32 -11.38
N HIS A 13 1.59 -9.14 -12.45
CA HIS A 13 2.36 -7.93 -12.70
C HIS A 13 1.44 -6.70 -12.85
N ILE A 14 0.31 -6.85 -13.56
CA ILE A 14 -0.67 -5.77 -13.76
C ILE A 14 -1.35 -5.40 -12.45
N ILE A 15 -1.71 -6.42 -11.65
CA ILE A 15 -2.34 -6.21 -10.35
C ILE A 15 -1.38 -5.44 -9.43
N MET A 16 -0.15 -5.92 -9.30
CA MET A 16 0.86 -5.33 -8.40
C MET A 16 1.29 -3.93 -8.86
N ASP A 17 1.48 -3.70 -10.16
CA ASP A 17 1.80 -2.38 -10.71
C ASP A 17 0.71 -1.35 -10.39
N ARG A 18 -0.56 -1.73 -10.54
CA ARG A 18 -1.67 -0.84 -10.18
C ARG A 18 -1.64 -0.48 -8.70
N PHE A 19 -1.47 -1.46 -7.81
CA PHE A 19 -1.40 -1.18 -6.38
C PHE A 19 -0.20 -0.32 -6.01
N LYS A 20 0.96 -0.55 -6.65
CA LYS A 20 2.14 0.30 -6.48
C LYS A 20 1.83 1.75 -6.85
N ARG A 21 1.24 2.01 -8.02
CA ARG A 21 0.85 3.36 -8.44
C ARG A 21 -0.17 4.02 -7.50
N SER A 22 -1.20 3.28 -7.09
CA SER A 22 -2.19 3.79 -6.14
C SER A 22 -1.59 4.12 -4.78
N LEU A 23 -0.69 3.28 -4.26
CA LEU A 23 -0.02 3.52 -2.98
C LEU A 23 0.93 4.72 -3.06
N ILE A 24 1.67 4.88 -4.17
CA ILE A 24 2.53 6.05 -4.38
C ILE A 24 1.70 7.35 -4.31
N GLY A 25 0.58 7.40 -5.05
CA GLY A 25 -0.32 8.56 -5.02
C GLY A 25 -0.88 8.83 -3.62
N TYR A 26 -1.36 7.77 -2.94
CA TYR A 26 -1.86 7.87 -1.58
C TYR A 26 -0.79 8.37 -0.60
N TYR A 27 0.44 7.86 -0.69
CA TYR A 27 1.53 8.27 0.20
C TYR A 27 1.95 9.72 -0.03
N ASN A 28 1.97 10.18 -1.28
CA ASN A 28 2.29 11.58 -1.57
C ASN A 28 1.31 12.56 -0.91
N TYR A 29 0.05 12.16 -0.71
CA TYR A 29 -0.96 12.99 -0.07
C TYR A 29 -1.02 12.79 1.46
N TYR A 30 -0.94 11.54 1.93
CA TYR A 30 -1.25 11.20 3.33
C TYR A 30 -0.03 10.95 4.22
N CYS A 31 1.19 10.84 3.69
CA CYS A 31 2.38 10.63 4.53
C CYS A 31 2.91 11.94 5.16
N ILE A 32 2.10 12.59 5.98
CA ILE A 32 2.55 13.65 6.88
C ILE A 32 3.04 13.03 8.21
N THR A 33 3.89 13.73 8.99
CA THR A 33 4.52 13.18 10.22
C THR A 33 3.55 12.41 11.11
N ASP A 34 2.44 13.02 11.52
CA ASP A 34 1.50 12.42 12.47
C ASP A 34 0.61 11.33 11.88
N ASN A 35 0.51 11.24 10.56
CA ASN A 35 -0.39 10.29 9.91
C ASN A 35 0.31 8.98 9.51
N ILE A 36 1.62 8.88 9.69
CA ILE A 36 2.40 7.68 9.37
C ILE A 36 1.83 6.39 10.00
N PRO A 37 1.41 6.36 11.28
CA PRO A 37 0.80 5.16 11.87
C PRO A 37 -0.44 4.69 11.10
N SER A 38 -1.33 5.61 10.76
CA SER A 38 -2.55 5.33 9.98
C SER A 38 -2.23 4.84 8.57
N VAL A 39 -1.22 5.42 7.91
CA VAL A 39 -0.78 4.97 6.58
C VAL A 39 -0.18 3.56 6.64
N ASN A 40 0.59 3.21 7.70
CA ASN A 40 1.09 1.85 7.89
C ASN A 40 -0.05 0.83 8.05
N ILE A 41 -1.07 1.17 8.85
CA ILE A 41 -2.27 0.34 9.01
C ILE A 41 -2.98 0.17 7.65
N PHE A 42 -3.06 1.24 6.86
CA PHE A 42 -3.63 1.17 5.52
C PHE A 42 -2.84 0.23 4.60
N LYS A 43 -1.50 0.32 4.57
CA LYS A 43 -0.64 -0.59 3.80
C LYS A 43 -0.90 -2.05 4.20
N ALA A 44 -0.93 -2.36 5.49
CA ALA A 44 -1.21 -3.72 5.98
C ALA A 44 -2.60 -4.22 5.54
N LYS A 45 -3.62 -3.36 5.54
CA LYS A 45 -4.96 -3.69 5.02
C LYS A 45 -4.92 -4.00 3.52
N ILE A 46 -4.11 -3.30 2.73
CA ILE A 46 -3.91 -3.57 1.31
C ILE A 46 -3.20 -4.92 1.10
N GLU A 47 -2.14 -5.21 1.86
CA GLU A 47 -1.44 -6.49 1.81
C GLU A 47 -2.40 -7.66 2.13
N ASN A 48 -3.23 -7.52 3.16
CA ASN A 48 -4.24 -8.52 3.51
C ASN A 48 -5.31 -8.67 2.42
N LEU A 49 -5.71 -7.57 1.78
CA LEU A 49 -6.68 -7.58 0.70
C LEU A 49 -6.13 -8.34 -0.53
N ILE A 50 -4.86 -8.12 -0.87
CA ILE A 50 -4.18 -8.81 -1.97
C ILE A 50 -4.08 -10.31 -1.65
N PHE A 51 -3.59 -10.69 -0.48
CA PHE A 51 -3.53 -12.08 -0.03
C PHE A 51 -4.90 -12.78 -0.16
N LYS A 52 -5.95 -12.12 0.34
CA LYS A 52 -7.32 -12.63 0.31
C LYS A 52 -7.81 -12.91 -1.11
N TRP A 53 -7.62 -11.99 -2.05
CA TRP A 53 -8.17 -12.12 -3.39
C TRP A 53 -7.31 -12.98 -4.32
N LEU A 54 -5.99 -12.97 -4.16
CA LEU A 54 -5.11 -13.89 -4.88
C LEU A 54 -5.39 -15.35 -4.50
N ASN A 55 -5.70 -15.63 -3.23
CA ASN A 55 -6.13 -16.96 -2.80
C ASN A 55 -7.57 -17.34 -3.22
N ARG A 56 -8.31 -16.43 -3.86
CA ARG A 56 -9.70 -16.64 -4.34
C ARG A 56 -9.80 -16.63 -5.86
N ARG A 57 -8.68 -16.59 -6.59
CA ARG A 57 -8.65 -16.63 -8.06
C ARG A 57 -8.77 -18.03 -8.64
N SER A 58 -8.50 -19.07 -7.83
CA SER A 58 -8.60 -20.49 -8.20
C SER A 58 -9.26 -21.30 -7.09
N GLN A 59 -9.70 -22.52 -7.41
CA GLN A 59 -10.28 -23.47 -6.44
C GLN A 59 -9.28 -23.91 -5.36
N ARG A 60 -7.98 -23.81 -5.62
CA ARG A 60 -6.92 -24.09 -4.65
C ARG A 60 -6.33 -22.78 -4.11
N LYS A 61 -6.03 -22.75 -2.81
CA LYS A 61 -5.26 -21.65 -2.18
C LYS A 61 -3.81 -21.70 -2.68
N SER A 62 -3.38 -20.69 -3.44
CA SER A 62 -2.02 -20.63 -4.00
C SER A 62 -0.97 -20.27 -2.94
N PHE A 63 -1.33 -19.46 -1.95
CA PHE A 63 -0.42 -18.92 -0.94
C PHE A 63 -0.83 -19.32 0.48
N ASN A 64 0.14 -19.83 1.24
CA ASN A 64 0.15 -19.67 2.70
C ASN A 64 0.89 -18.35 3.05
N TRP A 65 0.92 -17.97 4.34
CA TRP A 65 1.55 -16.71 4.76
C TRP A 65 3.04 -16.63 4.40
N GLU A 66 3.79 -17.72 4.54
CA GLU A 66 5.23 -17.75 4.24
C GLU A 66 5.51 -17.54 2.75
N LYS A 67 4.81 -18.27 1.89
CA LYS A 67 4.88 -18.10 0.44
C LYS A 67 4.43 -16.71 0.02
N TYR A 68 3.46 -16.13 0.73
CA TYR A 68 3.02 -14.77 0.47
C TYR A 68 4.07 -13.73 0.84
N ARG A 69 4.81 -13.92 1.94
CA ARG A 69 5.95 -13.04 2.28
C ARG A 69 7.06 -13.12 1.24
N LEU A 70 7.38 -14.32 0.75
CA LEU A 70 8.33 -14.49 -0.37
C LEU A 70 7.81 -13.86 -1.66
N PHE A 71 6.51 -13.97 -1.93
CA PHE A 71 5.89 -13.28 -3.05
C PHE A 71 6.04 -11.75 -2.95
N LEU A 72 5.84 -11.17 -1.76
CA LEU A 72 6.02 -9.75 -1.53
C LEU A 72 7.48 -9.29 -1.59
N SER A 73 8.47 -10.18 -1.39
CA SER A 73 9.87 -9.82 -1.63
C SER A 73 10.18 -9.69 -3.12
N ILE A 74 9.52 -10.47 -3.97
CA ILE A 74 9.61 -10.38 -5.44
C ILE A 74 8.80 -9.18 -5.97
N PHE A 75 7.62 -8.95 -5.39
CA PHE A 75 6.72 -7.84 -5.76
C PHE A 75 6.51 -6.87 -4.59
N PRO A 76 7.54 -6.09 -4.21
CA PRO A 76 7.46 -5.21 -3.06
C PRO A 76 6.46 -4.09 -3.30
N LEU A 77 5.53 -3.94 -2.35
CA LEU A 77 4.71 -2.74 -2.26
C LEU A 77 5.53 -1.60 -1.66
N PRO A 78 5.33 -0.35 -2.12
CA PRO A 78 6.02 0.79 -1.55
C PRO A 78 5.71 0.88 -0.05
N SER A 79 6.73 1.22 0.74
CA SER A 79 6.58 1.51 2.16
C SER A 79 6.34 3.00 2.37
N PRO A 80 5.44 3.37 3.30
CA PRO A 80 5.21 4.76 3.62
C PRO A 80 6.46 5.37 4.26
N ARG A 81 6.72 6.62 3.92
CA ARG A 81 7.80 7.45 4.47
C ARG A 81 7.26 8.86 4.61
N VAL A 82 7.68 9.59 5.64
CA VAL A 82 7.29 11.00 5.82
C VAL A 82 7.65 11.79 4.56
N LYS A 83 6.63 12.40 3.96
CA LYS A 83 6.71 13.27 2.78
C LYS A 83 6.69 14.74 3.18
N VAL A 84 5.95 15.08 4.24
CA VAL A 84 5.85 16.44 4.76
C VAL A 84 6.01 16.38 6.28
N ASN A 85 6.96 17.15 6.79
CA ASN A 85 7.07 17.38 8.22
C ASN A 85 6.28 18.61 8.63
N ILE A 86 5.19 18.41 9.39
CA ILE A 86 4.33 19.52 9.83
C ILE A 86 4.90 20.28 11.04
N TYR A 87 5.91 19.72 11.71
CA TYR A 87 6.64 20.39 12.79
C TYR A 87 7.84 21.19 12.28
N ASP A 88 8.21 21.01 11.01
CA ASP A 88 9.26 21.81 10.38
C ASP A 88 8.67 23.17 10.03
N LEU A 89 8.66 24.06 11.03
CA LEU A 89 8.27 25.46 10.88
C LEU A 89 9.23 26.09 9.87
N ARG A 90 8.75 26.25 8.62
CA ARG A 90 9.47 27.01 7.60
C ARG A 90 9.75 28.40 8.16
N LYS A 91 11.02 28.75 8.33
CA LYS A 91 11.47 30.08 8.80
C LYS A 91 10.83 31.27 8.04
N GLY A 92 10.31 31.06 6.83
CA GLY A 92 9.64 32.07 6.00
C GLY A 92 8.10 32.07 6.07
N ILE A 93 7.48 31.19 6.86
CA ILE A 93 6.04 31.15 7.06
C ILE A 93 5.77 31.32 8.55
N SER A 94 6.08 32.52 9.05
CA SER A 94 5.58 32.97 10.35
C SER A 94 4.11 33.34 10.17
N TYR A 95 3.23 32.35 10.22
CA TYR A 95 1.86 32.62 10.64
C TYR A 95 1.80 32.29 12.13
N ILE A 96 2.30 33.27 12.90
CA ILE A 96 1.79 33.73 14.19
C ILE A 96 0.93 32.68 14.92
N LEU A 97 1.53 32.09 15.96
CA LEU A 97 0.82 31.78 17.20
C LEU A 97 0.84 33.04 18.07
#